data_AF-A0A519GWS7-F1
#
_entry.id   AF-A0A519GWS7-F1
#
_cell.length_a   1.000
_cell.length_b   1.000
_cell.length_c   1.000
_cell.angle_alpha   90.00
_cell.angle_beta   90.00
_cell.angle_gamma   90.00
#
_symmetry.space_group_name_H-M   'P 1'
#
loop_
_entity.id
_entity.type
_entity.pdbx_description
1 polymer ?
#
loop_
_entity_poly.entity_id
_entity_poly.type
_entity_poly.pdbx_seq_one_letter_code
_entity_poly.pdbx_strand_id
1 'polypeptide(L)' 'VVDTPFGKITYRPEDHQSTMGAFVGKTKNDNGKGVMVDYTYFDGAKFQPSAADVKKSRAAD' A
#
# COMPACT_ATOMS: atom_id res chain seq x y z
N VAL A 1 15.57 -3.97 -0.30
CA VAL A 1 14.87 -3.01 -1.20
C VAL A 1 14.71 -3.68 -2.54
N VAL A 2 13.55 -3.55 -3.20
CA VAL A 2 13.24 -4.12 -4.51
C VAL A 2 12.79 -2.99 -5.44
N ASP A 3 13.31 -2.95 -6.67
CA ASP A 3 12.89 -2.01 -7.70
C ASP A 3 11.60 -2.50 -8.38
N THR A 4 10.61 -1.63 -8.52
CA THR A 4 9.32 -1.92 -9.18
C THR A 4 8.95 -0.81 -10.16
N PRO A 5 8.01 -1.05 -11.09
CA PRO A 5 7.48 0.00 -11.96
C PRO A 5 6.87 1.20 -11.21
N PHE A 6 6.50 1.04 -9.93
CA PHE A 6 5.92 2.09 -9.08
C PHE A 6 6.94 2.70 -8.10
N GLY A 7 8.22 2.46 -8.32
CA GLY A 7 9.32 2.91 -7.45
C GLY A 7 9.88 1.81 -6.56
N LYS A 8 10.79 2.19 -5.66
CA LYS A 8 11.46 1.28 -4.73
C LYS A 8 10.53 0.90 -3.57
N ILE A 9 10.49 -0.38 -3.23
CA ILE A 9 9.78 -0.89 -2.05
C ILE A 9 10.72 -1.67 -1.12
N THR A 10 10.25 -1.92 0.10
CA THR A 10 10.86 -2.86 1.05
C THR A 10 9.79 -3.76 1.63
N TYR A 11 10.17 -4.97 2.02
CA TYR A 11 9.37 -5.79 2.93
C TYR A 11 9.81 -5.50 4.35
N ARG A 12 8.86 -5.17 5.22
CA ARG A 12 9.12 -4.81 6.61
C ARG A 12 9.48 -6.04 7.44
N PRO A 13 10.51 -5.98 8.29
CA PRO A 13 10.89 -7.11 9.13
C PRO A 13 9.82 -7.45 10.19
N GLU A 14 9.03 -6.47 10.64
CA GLU A 14 8.06 -6.67 11.71
C GLU A 14 6.84 -7.52 11.31
N ASP A 15 6.39 -7.47 10.06
CA ASP A 15 5.20 -8.20 9.57
C ASP A 15 5.37 -8.86 8.20
N HIS A 16 6.51 -8.69 7.54
CA HIS A 16 6.75 -9.09 6.16
C HIS A 16 5.83 -8.39 5.14
N GLN A 17 5.21 -7.27 5.51
CA GLN A 17 4.39 -6.46 4.61
C GLN A 17 5.26 -5.63 3.65
N SER A 18 4.88 -5.57 2.38
CA SER A 18 5.48 -4.65 1.40
C SER A 18 5.11 -3.20 1.68
N THR A 19 6.04 -2.27 1.48
CA THR A 19 5.78 -0.81 1.51
C THR A 19 5.14 -0.27 0.23
N MET A 20 4.78 -1.15 -0.72
CA MET A 20 4.02 -0.76 -1.90
C MET A 20 2.71 -0.07 -1.49
N GLY A 21 2.43 1.05 -2.14
CA GLY A 21 1.25 1.86 -1.92
C GLY A 21 0.10 1.51 -2.84
N ALA A 22 -0.90 2.39 -2.85
CA ALA A 22 -2.07 2.27 -3.72
C ALA A 22 -2.46 3.63 -4.29
N PHE A 23 -3.13 3.61 -5.45
CA PHE A 23 -3.80 4.79 -5.97
C PHE A 23 -5.19 4.90 -5.35
N VAL A 24 -5.50 6.08 -4.82
CA VAL A 24 -6.83 6.40 -4.28
C VAL A 24 -7.40 7.56 -5.08
N GLY A 25 -8.62 7.40 -5.57
CA GLY A 25 -9.31 8.37 -6.41
C GLY A 25 -10.80 8.11 -6.49
N LYS A 26 -11.47 8.75 -7.43
CA LYS A 26 -12.92 8.60 -7.65
C LYS A 26 -13.20 7.69 -8.84
N THR A 27 -14.30 6.95 -8.77
CA THR A 27 -14.80 6.21 -9.92
C THR A 27 -15.50 7.15 -10.90
N LYS A 28 -15.33 6.88 -12.20
CA LYS A 28 -16.05 7.54 -13.28
C LYS A 28 -16.50 6.49 -14.28
N ASN A 29 -17.72 6.64 -14.79
CA ASN A 29 -18.15 5.92 -15.98
C ASN A 29 -17.70 6.73 -17.22
N ASP A 30 -16.85 6.12 -18.04
CA ASP A 30 -16.36 6.67 -19.31
C ASP A 30 -16.90 5.81 -20.45
N ASN A 31 -18.03 6.24 -21.04
CA ASN A 31 -18.71 5.55 -22.14
C ASN A 31 -18.99 4.06 -21.87
N GLY A 32 -19.49 3.75 -20.67
CA GLY A 32 -19.80 2.39 -20.23
C GLY A 32 -18.63 1.66 -19.55
N LYS A 33 -17.43 2.27 -19.49
CA LYS A 33 -16.25 1.69 -18.85
C LYS A 33 -15.99 2.35 -17.50
N GLY A 34 -15.79 1.56 -16.44
CA GLY A 34 -15.35 2.08 -15.15
C GLY A 34 -13.88 2.47 -15.19
N VAL A 35 -13.57 3.73 -14.91
CA VAL A 35 -12.20 4.26 -14.78
C VAL A 35 -12.04 4.96 -13.43
N MET A 36 -10.79 5.17 -13.01
CA MET A 36 -10.48 6.01 -11.86
C MET A 36 -9.97 7.38 -12.32
N VAL A 37 -10.52 8.45 -11.76
CA VAL A 37 -10.13 9.84 -12.00
C VAL A 37 -9.75 10.51 -10.68
N ASP A 38 -9.12 11.68 -10.76
CA ASP A 38 -8.67 12.47 -9.60
C ASP A 38 -7.83 11.64 -8.61
N TYR A 39 -7.03 10.70 -9.11
CA TYR A 39 -6.30 9.77 -8.26
C TYR A 39 -4.94 10.32 -7.83
N THR A 40 -4.53 9.92 -6.62
CA THR A 40 -3.19 10.18 -6.09
C THR A 40 -2.60 8.87 -5.58
N TYR A 41 -1.30 8.67 -5.79
CA TYR A 41 -0.58 7.54 -5.19
C TYR A 41 -0.28 7.84 -3.73
N PHE A 42 -0.67 6.93 -2.85
CA PHE A 42 -0.37 7.00 -1.43
C PHE A 42 0.68 5.95 -1.08
N ASP A 43 1.84 6.43 -0.63
CA ASP A 43 2.97 5.61 -0.19
C ASP A 43 2.56 4.69 0.97
N GLY A 44 2.63 3.38 0.74
CA GLY A 44 2.19 2.36 1.69
C GLY A 44 2.90 2.47 3.04
N ALA A 45 4.17 2.91 3.07
CA ALA A 45 4.92 3.07 4.31
C ALA A 45 4.28 4.05 5.30
N LYS A 46 3.48 5.02 4.81
CA LYS A 46 2.81 6.04 5.63
C LYS A 46 1.49 5.59 6.24
N PHE A 47 0.93 4.47 5.78
CA PHE A 47 -0.43 4.02 6.12
C PHE A 47 -0.46 2.64 6.77
N GLN A 48 0.69 2.16 7.25
CA GLN A 48 0.79 0.88 7.94
C GLN A 48 0.76 1.07 9.47
N PRO A 49 0.25 0.10 10.23
CA PRO A 49 0.26 0.16 11.69
C PRO A 49 1.68 0.25 12.26
N SER A 50 1.77 0.77 13.49
CA SER A 50 3.05 0.85 14.19
C SER A 50 3.65 -0.54 14.43
N ALA A 51 4.98 -0.63 14.52
CA ALA A 51 5.66 -1.90 14.84
C ALA A 51 5.21 -2.49 16.19
N ALA A 52 4.83 -1.64 17.15
CA ALA A 52 4.32 -2.08 18.46
C ALA A 52 2.95 -2.76 18.37
N ASP A 53 2.07 -2.28 17.49
CA ASP A 53 0.76 -2.90 17.26
C ASP A 53 0.91 -4.20 16.47
N VAL A 54 1.75 -4.19 15.43
CA VAL A 54 2.09 -5.38 14.65
C VAL A 54 2.60 -6.51 15.54
N LYS A 55 3.52 -6.21 16.48
CA LYS A 55 4.09 -7.21 17.38
C LYS A 55 3.03 -7.93 18.24
N LYS A 56 1.94 -7.26 18.60
CA LYS A 56 0.85 -7.84 19.39
C LYS A 56 -0.08 -8.71 18.53
N SER A 57 -0.21 -8.40 17.25
CA SER A 57 -1.10 -9.11 16.32
C SER A 57 -0.49 -10.38 15.74
N ARG A 58 0.83 -10.51 15.74
CA ARG A 58 1.51 -11.71 15.28
C ARG A 58 1.38 -12.83 16.30
N ALA A 59 1.30 -14.06 15.80
CA ALA A 59 1.44 -15.24 16.64
C ALA A 59 2.79 -15.19 17.36
N ALA A 60 2.78 -15.54 18.64
CA ALA A 60 4.02 -15.84 19.35
C ALA A 60 4.60 -17.13 18.77
N ASP A 61 5.91 -17.13 18.53
CA ASP A 61 6.65 -18.33 18.15
C ASP A 61 6.60 -19.41 19.25
#